data_AF-A0A6I6W7U7-F1
#
_entry.id   AF-A0A6I6W7U7-F1
#
_cell.length_a   1.000
_cell.length_b   1.000
_cell.length_c   1.000
_cell.angle_alpha   90.00
_cell.angle_beta   90.00
_cell.angle_gamma   90.00
#
_symmetry.space_group_name_H-M   'P 1'
#
loop_
_entity.id
_entity.type
_entity.pdbx_description
1 polymer ?
#
loop_
_entity_poly.entity_id
_entity_poly.type
_entity_poly.pdbx_seq_one_letter_code
_entity_poly.pdbx_strand_id
1 'polypeptide(L)'
;MINLHRLITKLFPDRRPQREKKREREFIKAANGLKTLRVTPEGGMSIDPEELREQIVASREHLKHLVHRSEAPNRSFRASEDAQVEPLVSSTVEAPVSAIDCIEVVAWRRLQSGATVRYMCLQSTSTGRFAVATASLFTEAIESLPTWVDGNTNRQIANALQLGDLQWYAAVSEAMDAWDAELW
;
A
#
# COMPACT_ATOMS: atom_id res chain seq x y z
N MET A 1 8.11 -51.50 -9.36
CA MET A 1 8.31 -50.23 -10.10
C MET A 1 8.90 -49.21 -9.15
N ILE A 2 10.17 -48.85 -9.34
CA ILE A 2 10.85 -47.85 -8.51
C ILE A 2 10.28 -46.48 -8.88
N ASN A 3 9.75 -45.77 -7.88
CA ASN A 3 9.09 -44.49 -8.06
C ASN A 3 10.16 -43.42 -8.36
N LEU A 4 10.44 -43.19 -9.64
CA LEU A 4 11.51 -42.32 -10.15
C LEU A 4 11.44 -40.92 -9.52
N HIS A 5 10.23 -40.44 -9.24
CA HIS A 5 9.99 -39.15 -8.60
C HIS A 5 10.57 -39.06 -7.19
N ARG A 6 10.53 -40.16 -6.42
CA ARG A 6 11.06 -40.27 -5.04
C ARG A 6 12.58 -40.36 -5.02
N LEU A 7 13.19 -40.92 -6.07
CA LEU A 7 14.65 -40.90 -6.23
C LEU A 7 15.15 -39.50 -6.58
N ILE A 8 14.49 -38.81 -7.52
CA ILE A 8 14.85 -37.45 -7.94
C ILE A 8 14.73 -36.46 -6.77
N THR A 9 13.66 -36.52 -5.97
CA THR A 9 13.53 -35.65 -4.77
C THR A 9 14.59 -35.92 -3.70
N LYS A 10 15.18 -37.13 -3.68
CA LYS A 10 16.25 -37.49 -2.76
C LYS A 10 17.63 -37.03 -3.26
N LEU A 11 17.84 -37.06 -4.58
CA LEU A 11 19.06 -36.59 -5.25
C LEU A 11 19.12 -35.05 -5.36
N PHE A 12 17.97 -34.41 -5.58
CA PHE A 12 17.81 -32.96 -5.68
C PHE A 12 16.74 -32.49 -4.69
N PRO A 13 17.07 -32.45 -3.39
CA PRO A 13 16.13 -31.95 -2.39
C PRO A 13 15.87 -30.48 -2.66
N ASP A 14 14.59 -30.12 -2.77
CA ASP A 14 14.18 -28.72 -2.83
C ASP A 14 14.62 -28.03 -1.53
N ARG A 15 15.58 -27.10 -1.62
CA ARG A 15 16.14 -26.38 -0.47
C ARG A 15 15.39 -25.10 -0.14
N ARG A 16 14.34 -24.76 -0.89
CA ARG A 16 13.56 -23.54 -0.66
C ARG A 16 12.88 -23.57 0.72
N PRO A 17 12.75 -22.40 1.38
CA PRO A 17 12.02 -22.24 2.63
C PRO A 17 10.64 -22.90 2.61
N GLN A 18 10.21 -23.45 3.74
CA GLN A 18 8.89 -24.11 3.85
C GLN A 18 7.73 -23.15 3.52
N ARG A 19 7.89 -21.85 3.80
CA ARG A 19 6.92 -20.81 3.45
C ARG A 19 6.73 -20.69 1.93
N GLU A 20 7.80 -20.76 1.15
CA GLU A 20 7.73 -20.68 -0.32
C GLU A 20 7.03 -21.91 -0.90
N LYS A 21 7.40 -23.11 -0.43
CA LYS A 21 6.74 -24.36 -0.83
C LYS A 21 5.25 -24.36 -0.49
N LYS A 22 4.89 -23.83 0.68
CA LYS A 22 3.49 -23.69 1.09
C LYS A 22 2.75 -22.73 0.16
N ARG A 23 3.34 -21.57 -0.13
CA ARG A 23 2.78 -20.58 -1.05
C ARG A 23 2.59 -21.13 -2.47
N GLU A 24 3.57 -21.87 -2.98
CA GLU A 24 3.50 -22.53 -4.29
C GLU A 24 2.39 -23.59 -4.31
N ARG A 25 2.26 -24.40 -3.26
CA ARG A 25 1.16 -25.38 -3.16
C ARG A 25 -0.20 -24.72 -3.08
N GLU A 26 -0.32 -23.62 -2.33
CA GLU A 26 -1.56 -22.84 -2.24
C GLU A 26 -1.91 -22.22 -3.59
N PHE A 27 -0.91 -21.70 -4.31
CA PHE A 27 -1.07 -21.18 -5.66
C PHE A 27 -1.55 -22.26 -6.64
N ILE A 28 -0.87 -23.41 -6.69
CA ILE A 28 -1.26 -24.54 -7.56
C ILE A 28 -2.66 -25.01 -7.22
N LYS A 29 -2.99 -25.12 -5.93
CA LYS A 29 -4.33 -25.52 -5.49
C LYS A 29 -5.40 -24.52 -5.94
N ALA A 30 -5.12 -23.23 -5.85
CA ALA A 30 -6.03 -22.18 -6.31
C ALA A 30 -6.18 -22.21 -7.84
N ALA A 31 -5.07 -22.32 -8.58
CA ALA A 31 -5.07 -22.40 -10.04
C ALA A 31 -5.84 -23.62 -10.55
N ASN A 32 -5.63 -24.79 -9.94
CA ASN A 32 -6.39 -26.01 -10.26
C ASN A 32 -7.87 -25.95 -9.86
N GLY A 33 -8.26 -24.96 -9.04
CA GLY A 33 -9.65 -24.69 -8.70
C GLY A 33 -10.41 -23.90 -9.75
N LEU A 34 -9.70 -23.30 -10.72
CA LEU A 34 -10.28 -22.53 -11.82
C LEU A 34 -10.78 -23.49 -12.90
N LYS A 35 -12.05 -23.37 -13.27
CA LYS A 35 -12.74 -24.25 -14.23
C LYS A 35 -12.35 -23.95 -15.66
N THR A 36 -12.11 -22.68 -15.99
CA THR A 36 -11.84 -22.22 -17.37
C THR A 36 -10.36 -22.03 -17.66
N LEU A 37 -9.49 -22.26 -16.68
CA LEU A 37 -8.06 -22.17 -16.88
C LEU A 37 -7.59 -23.25 -17.88
N ARG A 38 -7.02 -22.82 -19.00
CA ARG A 38 -6.39 -23.68 -20.00
C ARG A 38 -4.97 -23.22 -20.28
N VAL A 39 -4.10 -24.19 -20.50
CA VAL A 39 -2.70 -23.99 -20.87
C VAL A 39 -2.47 -24.64 -22.23
N THR A 40 -1.93 -23.89 -23.19
CA THR A 40 -1.57 -24.43 -24.50
C THR A 40 -0.19 -25.12 -24.44
N PRO A 41 0.10 -26.04 -25.36
CA PRO A 41 1.43 -26.69 -25.44
C PRO A 41 2.59 -25.69 -25.59
N GLU A 42 2.34 -24.53 -26.20
CA GLU A 42 3.30 -23.43 -26.38
C GLU A 42 3.48 -22.57 -25.13
N GLY A 43 2.77 -22.88 -24.04
CA GLY A 43 2.84 -22.15 -22.77
C GLY A 43 1.89 -20.96 -22.67
N GLY A 44 0.96 -20.79 -23.62
CA GLY A 44 -0.09 -19.77 -23.53
C GLY A 44 -1.12 -20.11 -22.46
N MET A 45 -1.55 -19.14 -21.67
CA MET A 45 -2.55 -19.32 -20.62
C MET A 45 -3.81 -18.54 -20.96
N SER A 46 -4.98 -19.20 -20.94
CA SER A 46 -6.27 -18.56 -21.16
C SER A 46 -7.23 -18.87 -20.02
N ILE A 47 -8.02 -17.89 -19.63
CA ILE A 47 -9.03 -17.99 -18.56
C ILE A 47 -10.23 -17.12 -18.94
N ASP A 48 -11.43 -17.55 -18.55
CA ASP A 48 -12.63 -16.73 -18.71
C ASP A 48 -12.59 -15.57 -17.70
N PRO A 49 -12.61 -14.30 -18.15
CA PRO A 49 -12.61 -13.16 -17.25
C PRO A 49 -13.84 -13.11 -16.32
N GLU A 50 -14.97 -13.69 -16.71
CA GLU A 50 -16.17 -13.69 -15.87
C GLU A 50 -16.04 -14.62 -14.66
N GLU A 51 -15.34 -15.76 -14.80
CA GLU A 51 -15.04 -16.65 -13.67
C GLU A 51 -14.21 -15.93 -12.59
N LEU A 52 -13.24 -15.11 -13.00
CA LEU A 52 -12.46 -14.30 -12.07
C LEU A 52 -13.32 -13.27 -11.35
N ARG A 53 -14.25 -12.63 -12.07
CA ARG A 53 -15.17 -11.65 -11.49
C ARG A 53 -16.05 -12.29 -10.42
N GLU A 54 -16.66 -13.43 -10.72
CA GLU A 54 -17.47 -14.18 -9.76
C GLU A 54 -16.67 -14.55 -8.52
N GLN A 55 -15.44 -15.05 -8.68
CA GLN A 55 -14.59 -15.43 -7.56
C GLN A 55 -14.20 -14.22 -6.70
N ILE A 56 -13.92 -13.06 -7.30
CA ILE A 56 -13.62 -11.82 -6.58
C ILE A 56 -14.86 -11.33 -5.82
N VAL A 57 -16.04 -11.36 -6.45
CA VAL A 57 -17.29 -10.96 -5.80
C VAL A 57 -17.57 -11.87 -4.62
N ALA A 58 -17.56 -13.19 -4.81
CA ALA A 58 -17.78 -14.17 -3.74
C ALA A 58 -16.78 -14.02 -2.59
N SER A 59 -15.50 -13.78 -2.90
CA SER A 59 -14.47 -13.53 -1.89
C SER A 59 -14.74 -12.25 -1.11
N ARG A 60 -15.13 -11.17 -1.80
CA ARG A 60 -15.53 -9.91 -1.14
C ARG A 60 -16.75 -10.12 -0.25
N GLU A 61 -17.74 -10.87 -0.71
CA GLU A 61 -18.92 -11.19 0.09
C GLU A 61 -18.57 -11.95 1.37
N HIS A 62 -17.73 -12.97 1.24
CA HIS A 62 -17.25 -13.74 2.38
C HIS A 62 -16.51 -12.86 3.39
N LEU A 63 -15.71 -11.90 2.91
CA LEU A 63 -14.91 -11.01 3.74
C LEU A 63 -15.63 -9.71 4.16
N LYS A 64 -16.93 -9.55 3.84
CA LYS A 64 -17.73 -8.38 4.27
C LYS A 64 -17.67 -8.14 5.78
N HIS A 65 -17.53 -9.21 6.57
CA HIS A 65 -17.43 -9.15 8.03
C HIS A 65 -16.13 -8.51 8.56
N LEU A 66 -15.06 -8.48 7.76
CA LEU A 66 -13.80 -7.84 8.14
C LEU A 66 -13.84 -6.31 7.95
N VAL A 67 -14.80 -5.80 7.18
CA VAL A 67 -15.00 -4.38 7.00
C VAL A 67 -15.90 -3.89 8.13
N HIS A 68 -15.31 -3.21 9.11
CA HIS A 68 -16.07 -2.52 10.15
C HIS A 68 -16.93 -1.44 9.50
N ARG A 69 -18.25 -1.61 9.49
CA ARG A 69 -19.17 -0.55 9.12
C ARG A 69 -19.12 0.46 10.27
N SER A 70 -18.43 1.58 10.08
CA SER A 70 -18.58 2.75 10.95
C SER A 70 -20.00 3.28 10.77
N GLU A 71 -20.96 2.59 11.37
CA GLU A 71 -22.30 3.08 11.60
C GLU A 71 -22.16 4.17 12.66
N ALA A 72 -21.99 5.41 12.21
CA ALA A 72 -21.95 6.55 13.08
C ALA A 72 -23.24 6.58 13.91
N PRO A 73 -23.17 6.51 15.26
CA PRO A 73 -24.36 6.78 16.04
C PRO A 73 -24.67 8.26 15.88
N ASN A 74 -25.89 8.55 15.42
CA ASN A 74 -26.50 9.88 15.48
C ASN A 74 -26.25 10.50 16.86
N ARG A 75 -25.25 11.38 16.97
CA ARG A 75 -25.12 12.29 18.11
C ARG A 75 -25.41 13.68 17.60
N SER A 76 -26.67 14.07 17.73
CA SER A 76 -27.07 15.47 17.60
C SER A 76 -26.20 16.29 18.54
N PHE A 77 -25.38 17.15 17.95
CA PHE A 77 -24.59 18.14 18.68
C PHE A 77 -25.57 19.12 19.35
N ARG A 78 -25.77 18.96 20.66
CA ARG A 78 -26.33 20.01 21.52
C ARG A 78 -25.18 20.92 21.91
N ALA A 79 -25.22 22.14 21.39
CA ALA A 79 -24.47 23.27 21.91
C ALA A 79 -24.82 23.49 23.39
N SER A 80 -23.82 23.72 24.23
CA SER A 80 -23.97 24.39 25.52
C SER A 80 -22.67 25.11 25.83
N GLU A 81 -22.84 26.43 25.98
CA GLU A 81 -21.85 27.42 26.35
C GLU A 81 -21.46 27.31 27.84
N ASP A 82 -20.27 27.83 28.12
CA ASP A 82 -19.77 28.34 29.41
C ASP A 82 -19.52 27.40 30.60
N ALA A 83 -18.23 27.18 30.89
CA ALA A 83 -17.62 27.60 32.15
C ALA A 83 -16.08 27.51 32.08
N GLN A 84 -15.44 28.67 32.24
CA GLN A 84 -14.01 28.84 32.51
C GLN A 84 -13.61 28.18 33.85
N VAL A 85 -12.35 27.75 33.96
CA VAL A 85 -11.37 27.97 35.05
C VAL A 85 -10.28 26.85 35.02
N GLU A 86 -9.09 27.22 34.58
CA GLU A 86 -7.78 26.61 34.90
C GLU A 86 -7.32 27.08 36.32
N PRO A 87 -6.31 26.51 37.03
CA PRO A 87 -5.16 25.79 36.47
C PRO A 87 -4.52 24.62 37.27
N LEU A 88 -3.67 23.87 36.53
CA LEU A 88 -2.41 23.20 36.91
C LEU A 88 -2.41 22.02 37.91
N VAL A 89 -2.19 20.79 37.40
CA VAL A 89 -1.09 19.89 37.85
C VAL A 89 -0.67 19.02 36.67
N SER A 90 0.64 19.04 36.37
CA SER A 90 1.28 18.25 35.33
C SER A 90 1.07 16.75 35.52
N SER A 91 0.47 16.11 34.52
CA SER A 91 0.67 14.70 34.26
C SER A 91 1.08 14.60 32.81
N THR A 92 2.38 14.40 32.58
CA THR A 92 2.96 13.99 31.31
C THR A 92 2.36 12.64 30.93
N VAL A 93 1.17 12.67 30.36
CA VAL A 93 0.63 11.59 29.54
C VAL A 93 1.01 12.02 28.14
N GLU A 94 1.97 11.31 27.53
CA GLU A 94 2.11 11.34 26.07
C GLU A 94 0.71 11.09 25.50
N ALA A 95 0.09 12.17 25.02
CA ALA A 95 -1.14 12.05 24.28
C ALA A 95 -0.84 11.08 23.14
N PRO A 96 -1.68 10.05 22.91
CA PRO A 96 -1.53 9.24 21.72
C PRO A 96 -1.53 10.21 20.54
N VAL A 97 -0.44 10.23 19.76
CA VAL A 97 -0.28 11.08 18.58
C VAL A 97 -1.61 11.08 17.85
N SER A 98 -2.32 12.21 17.91
CA SER A 98 -3.68 12.31 17.38
C SER A 98 -3.63 11.81 15.95
N ALA A 99 -4.35 10.73 15.65
CA ALA A 99 -4.32 10.11 14.33
C ALA A 99 -4.60 11.20 13.28
N ILE A 100 -3.61 11.47 12.42
CA ILE A 100 -3.76 12.48 11.37
C ILE A 100 -4.48 11.79 10.22
N ASP A 101 -5.74 12.14 10.02
CA ASP A 101 -6.49 11.71 8.85
C ASP A 101 -5.89 12.37 7.60
N CYS A 102 -5.42 11.53 6.67
CA CYS A 102 -4.77 11.96 5.43
C CYS A 102 -5.42 11.29 4.22
N ILE A 103 -5.43 11.99 3.09
CA ILE A 103 -5.73 11.42 1.77
C ILE A 103 -4.47 11.41 0.91
N GLU A 104 -4.33 10.36 0.10
CA GLU A 104 -3.25 10.27 -0.89
C GLU A 104 -3.55 11.19 -2.07
N VAL A 105 -2.57 12.01 -2.44
CA VAL A 105 -2.61 12.90 -3.60
C VAL A 105 -1.40 12.59 -4.48
N VAL A 106 -1.65 12.20 -5.72
CA VAL A 106 -0.58 11.88 -6.68
C VAL A 106 -0.36 13.07 -7.60
N ALA A 107 0.87 13.59 -7.63
CA ALA A 107 1.28 14.68 -8.51
C ALA A 107 2.39 14.23 -9.46
N TRP A 108 2.45 14.84 -10.64
CA TRP A 108 3.45 14.53 -11.66
C TRP A 108 4.15 15.82 -12.09
N ARG A 109 5.47 15.75 -12.30
CA ARG A 109 6.30 16.86 -12.79
C ARG A 109 7.18 16.38 -13.92
N ARG A 110 7.18 17.13 -15.03
CA ARG A 110 8.14 16.93 -16.11
C ARG A 110 9.37 17.80 -15.87
N LEU A 111 10.55 17.21 -15.87
CA LEU A 111 11.83 17.90 -15.72
C LEU A 111 12.35 18.39 -17.07
N GLN A 112 13.21 19.41 -17.04
CA GLN A 112 13.86 19.95 -18.25
C GLN A 112 14.77 18.92 -18.94
N SER A 113 15.25 17.92 -18.20
CA SER A 113 16.02 16.79 -18.73
C SER A 113 15.21 15.81 -19.59
N GLY A 114 13.89 15.98 -19.66
CA GLY A 114 12.97 15.05 -20.32
C GLY A 114 12.45 13.93 -19.41
N ALA A 115 13.05 13.75 -18.23
CA ALA A 115 12.55 12.83 -17.21
C ALA A 115 11.24 13.32 -16.58
N THR A 116 10.47 12.40 -16.02
CA THR A 116 9.19 12.68 -15.35
C THR A 116 9.21 12.12 -13.93
N VAL A 117 8.83 12.91 -12.93
CA VAL A 117 8.76 12.49 -11.53
C VAL A 117 7.30 12.35 -11.10
N ARG A 118 6.97 11.25 -10.44
CA ARG A 118 5.71 11.03 -9.71
C ARG A 118 5.95 11.27 -8.22
N TYR A 119 5.16 12.14 -7.61
CA TYR A 119 5.16 12.39 -6.17
C TYR A 119 3.89 11.78 -5.57
N MET A 120 4.03 11.04 -4.47
CA MET A 120 2.90 10.68 -3.62
C MET A 120 2.92 11.59 -2.40
N CYS A 121 1.96 12.50 -2.37
CA CYS A 121 1.74 13.44 -1.29
C CYS A 121 0.63 12.95 -0.37
N LEU A 122 0.71 13.31 0.90
CA LEU A 122 -0.39 13.20 1.85
C LEU A 122 -1.01 14.56 2.03
N GLN A 123 -2.33 14.65 1.92
CA GLN A 123 -3.08 15.84 2.29
C GLN A 123 -3.80 15.58 3.61
N SER A 124 -3.51 16.42 4.61
CA SER A 124 -4.23 16.40 5.87
C SER A 124 -5.68 16.83 5.66
N THR A 125 -6.65 16.05 6.14
CA THR A 125 -8.08 16.40 6.02
C THR A 125 -8.49 17.51 6.98
N SER A 126 -7.75 17.71 8.07
CA SER A 126 -8.02 18.75 9.06
C SER A 126 -7.44 20.11 8.68
N THR A 127 -6.25 20.14 8.08
CA THR A 127 -5.54 21.40 7.75
C THR A 127 -5.50 21.71 6.26
N GLY A 128 -5.81 20.74 5.40
CA GLY A 128 -5.70 20.86 3.95
C GLY A 128 -4.26 20.94 3.42
N ARG A 129 -3.25 20.87 4.30
CA ARG A 129 -1.83 20.96 3.96
C ARG A 129 -1.30 19.66 3.35
N PHE A 130 -0.20 19.78 2.63
CA PHE A 130 0.41 18.71 1.85
C PHE A 130 1.82 18.39 2.35
N ALA A 131 2.16 17.11 2.40
CA ALA A 131 3.53 16.65 2.61
C ALA A 131 3.89 15.61 1.56
N VAL A 132 5.10 15.66 0.99
CA VAL A 132 5.57 14.59 0.10
C VAL A 132 6.01 13.42 0.97
N ALA A 133 5.48 12.24 0.70
CA ALA A 133 5.87 11.03 1.42
C ALA A 133 6.83 10.15 0.60
N THR A 134 6.76 10.22 -0.73
CA THR A 134 7.75 9.61 -1.63
C THR A 134 7.73 10.26 -3.01
N ALA A 135 8.81 10.10 -3.76
CA ALA A 135 8.90 10.43 -5.18
C ALA A 135 9.36 9.20 -5.98
N SER A 136 9.11 9.18 -7.29
CA SER A 136 9.55 8.14 -8.24
C SER A 136 9.96 8.81 -9.55
N LEU A 137 11.23 8.68 -9.93
CA LEU A 137 11.77 9.23 -11.17
C LEU A 137 11.63 8.23 -12.32
N PHE A 138 10.99 8.66 -13.41
CA PHE A 138 10.81 7.92 -14.65
C PHE A 138 11.63 8.61 -15.75
N THR A 139 12.61 7.91 -16.30
CA THR A 139 13.42 8.40 -17.43
C THR A 139 13.19 7.47 -18.61
N GLU A 140 13.15 8.03 -19.82
CA GLU A 140 12.91 7.31 -21.07
C GLU A 140 13.95 6.20 -21.36
N ALA A 141 15.10 6.23 -20.66
CA ALA A 141 16.22 5.30 -20.82
C ALA A 141 16.10 3.97 -20.05
N ILE A 142 14.92 3.59 -19.54
CA ILE A 142 14.81 2.46 -18.61
C ILE A 142 13.75 1.44 -19.08
N GLU A 143 14.21 0.40 -19.77
CA GLU A 143 13.48 -0.88 -19.99
C GLU A 143 13.38 -1.74 -18.72
N SER A 144 13.94 -1.29 -17.58
CA SER A 144 13.98 -2.03 -16.32
C SER A 144 13.61 -1.15 -15.14
N LEU A 145 12.38 -1.24 -14.63
CA LEU A 145 11.87 -0.55 -13.43
C LEU A 145 12.99 -0.08 -12.46
N PRO A 146 13.07 1.21 -12.09
CA PRO A 146 14.16 1.74 -11.28
C PRO A 146 14.38 0.91 -10.01
N THR A 147 15.65 0.62 -9.68
CA THR A 147 16.05 -0.26 -8.57
C THR A 147 15.65 0.24 -7.16
N TRP A 148 15.16 1.48 -7.01
CA TRP A 148 14.59 1.94 -5.72
C TRP A 148 13.13 1.53 -5.51
N VAL A 149 12.44 1.06 -6.56
CA VAL A 149 11.01 0.72 -6.52
C VAL A 149 10.75 -0.49 -5.60
N ASP A 150 11.81 -1.21 -5.20
CA ASP A 150 11.70 -2.35 -4.31
C ASP A 150 12.04 -1.99 -2.87
N GLY A 151 11.00 -1.83 -2.05
CA GLY A 151 11.15 -1.59 -0.62
C GLY A 151 9.90 -1.11 0.12
N ASN A 152 8.70 -1.46 -0.36
CA ASN A 152 7.42 -1.17 0.28
C ASN A 152 7.23 0.31 0.67
N THR A 153 6.93 1.16 -0.31
CA THR A 153 6.55 2.56 -0.14
C THR A 153 5.56 2.77 1.02
N ASN A 154 4.60 1.85 1.21
CA ASN A 154 3.65 1.94 2.32
C ASN A 154 4.32 1.85 3.70
N ARG A 155 5.42 1.11 3.84
CA ARG A 155 6.21 1.04 5.08
C ARG A 155 6.98 2.32 5.33
N GLN A 156 7.57 2.91 4.28
CA GLN A 156 8.25 4.20 4.41
C GLN A 156 7.27 5.31 4.80
N ILE A 157 6.10 5.33 4.16
CA ILE A 157 5.00 6.24 4.50
C ILE A 157 4.53 6.02 5.95
N ALA A 158 4.29 4.76 6.34
CA ALA A 158 3.85 4.44 7.70
C ALA A 158 4.90 4.86 8.75
N ASN A 159 6.18 4.68 8.46
CA ASN A 159 7.25 5.12 9.35
C ASN A 159 7.31 6.65 9.45
N ALA A 160 7.25 7.38 8.32
CA ALA A 160 7.28 8.84 8.30
C ALA A 160 6.08 9.46 9.05
N LEU A 161 4.90 8.82 8.93
CA LEU A 161 3.70 9.22 9.68
C LEU A 161 3.81 8.92 11.18
N GLN A 162 4.48 7.84 11.57
CA GLN A 162 4.71 7.51 12.98
C GLN A 162 5.77 8.39 13.64
N LEU A 163 6.81 8.78 12.89
CA LEU A 163 7.92 9.58 13.38
C LEU A 163 7.63 11.09 13.38
N GLY A 164 6.60 11.53 12.65
CA GLY A 164 6.24 12.96 12.57
C GLY A 164 7.19 13.78 11.69
N ASP A 165 8.03 13.12 10.89
CA ASP A 165 9.10 13.76 10.10
C ASP A 165 8.59 14.50 8.85
N LEU A 166 7.28 14.44 8.57
CA LEU A 166 6.69 15.05 7.39
C LEU A 166 6.58 16.57 7.55
N GLN A 167 7.25 17.30 6.66
CA GLN A 167 7.08 18.75 6.53
C GLN A 167 5.81 19.06 5.73
N TRP A 168 4.91 19.86 6.31
CA TRP A 168 3.59 20.18 5.75
C TRP A 168 3.54 21.58 5.16
N TYR A 169 3.12 21.68 3.90
CA TYR A 169 3.10 22.90 3.09
C TYR A 169 1.67 23.28 2.67
N ALA A 170 1.46 24.55 2.29
CA ALA A 170 0.15 25.06 1.92
C ALA A 170 -0.29 24.56 0.53
N ALA A 171 0.66 24.39 -0.39
CA ALA A 171 0.41 23.88 -1.73
C ALA A 171 1.21 22.61 -2.05
N VAL A 172 0.66 21.78 -2.95
CA VAL A 172 1.34 20.59 -3.47
C VAL A 172 2.65 20.94 -4.16
N SER A 173 2.67 22.03 -4.93
CA SER A 173 3.88 22.50 -5.61
C SER A 173 5.00 22.88 -4.65
N GLU A 174 4.66 23.55 -3.54
CA GLU A 174 5.64 23.91 -2.49
C GLU A 174 6.24 22.67 -1.84
N ALA A 175 5.40 21.68 -1.54
CA ALA A 175 5.86 20.42 -0.98
C ALA A 175 6.81 19.67 -1.93
N MET A 176 6.51 19.68 -3.25
CA MET A 176 7.37 19.10 -4.26
C MET A 176 8.69 19.87 -4.40
N ASP A 177 8.64 21.20 -4.39
CA ASP A 177 9.84 22.05 -4.50
C ASP A 177 10.77 21.87 -3.29
N ALA A 178 10.21 21.76 -2.08
CA ALA A 178 10.97 21.47 -0.87
C ALA A 178 11.61 20.08 -0.92
N TRP A 179 10.87 19.07 -1.35
CA TRP A 179 11.40 17.71 -1.54
C TRP A 179 12.55 17.68 -2.56
N ASP A 180 12.40 18.37 -3.69
CA ASP A 180 13.43 18.45 -4.72
C ASP A 180 14.70 19.17 -4.19
N ALA A 181 14.54 20.17 -3.31
CA ALA A 181 15.64 20.90 -2.70
C ALA A 181 16.42 20.06 -1.67
N GLU A 182 15.79 19.11 -0.97
CA GLU A 182 16.47 18.20 -0.04
C GLU A 182 17.33 17.13 -0.73
N LEU A 183 17.10 16.89 -2.03
CA LEU A 183 17.85 15.91 -2.82
C LEU A 183 19.17 16.45 -3.38
N TRP A 184 19.45 17.74 -3.23
CA TRP A 184 20.64 18.44 -3.74
C TRP A 184 21.52 18.94 -2.59
#